data_AF-A0A0R1XGA0-F1
#
_entry.id   AF-A0A0R1XGA0-F1
#
_cell.length_a   1.000
_cell.length_b   1.000
_cell.length_c   1.000
_cell.angle_alpha   90.00
_cell.angle_beta   90.00
_cell.angle_gamma   90.00
#
_symmetry.space_group_name_H-M   'P 1'
#
loop_
_entity.id
_entity.type
_entity.pdbx_description
1 polymer ?
#
loop_
_entity_poly.entity_id
_entity_poly.type
_entity_poly.pdbx_seq_one_letter_code
_entity_poly.pdbx_strand_id
1 'polypeptide(L)'
;MLKTIKMAFENTEVLELPADIIDLHLTHITESAFLFHPDYGSAHESFTKKIGEGYVAIRKDWFPAIARRAIVAERTKLPDALATQTLAGPYVLAQNVKDWVAQGLTDDEIVPQLVDRLTDHFAQGTPADLTDLELIADGAPTRTLELPWLDIRTNDPYSWSDNHYAINLETADQFVVLFDGNDPHFQNRGREKAEEMGFDLI
;
A
#
# COMPACT_ATOMS: atom_id res chain seq x y z
N MET A 1 -4.13 -10.79 17.48
CA MET A 1 -3.22 -9.64 17.29
C MET A 1 -2.97 -9.49 15.81
N LEU A 2 -2.99 -8.28 15.26
CA LEU A 2 -2.65 -8.04 13.85
C LEU A 2 -1.17 -8.35 13.63
N LYS A 3 -0.86 -9.08 12.56
CA LYS A 3 0.50 -9.53 12.23
C LYS A 3 1.02 -8.91 10.96
N THR A 4 0.16 -8.88 9.96
CA THR A 4 0.54 -8.49 8.62
C THR A 4 -0.60 -7.70 8.00
N ILE A 5 -0.24 -6.70 7.23
CA ILE A 5 -1.15 -5.93 6.40
C ILE A 5 -0.68 -6.12 4.96
N LYS A 6 -1.59 -6.56 4.09
CA LYS A 6 -1.35 -6.51 2.64
C LYS A 6 -2.06 -5.30 2.08
N MET A 7 -1.34 -4.55 1.26
CA MET A 7 -1.82 -3.35 0.58
C MET A 7 -1.87 -3.67 -0.90
N ALA A 8 -3.05 -3.57 -1.51
CA ALA A 8 -3.21 -3.74 -2.95
C ALA A 8 -3.30 -2.39 -3.64
N PHE A 9 -2.68 -2.27 -4.82
CA PHE A 9 -2.62 -1.03 -5.60
C PHE A 9 -3.35 -1.20 -6.94
N GLU A 10 -3.72 -0.07 -7.57
CA GLU A 10 -4.46 -0.05 -8.85
C GLU A 10 -3.75 -0.86 -9.95
N ASN A 11 -2.41 -0.84 -9.97
CA ASN A 11 -1.59 -1.59 -10.92
C ASN A 11 -1.52 -3.11 -10.64
N THR A 12 -2.31 -3.62 -9.69
CA THR A 12 -2.38 -5.00 -9.21
C THR A 12 -1.18 -5.49 -8.40
N GLU A 13 -0.21 -4.61 -8.11
CA GLU A 13 0.83 -4.91 -7.14
C GLU A 13 0.24 -5.06 -5.75
N VAL A 14 0.87 -5.92 -4.95
CA VAL A 14 0.51 -6.12 -3.55
C VAL A 14 1.77 -5.97 -2.73
N LEU A 15 1.75 -5.14 -1.69
CA LEU A 15 2.84 -5.06 -0.74
C LEU A 15 2.41 -5.65 0.61
N GLU A 16 3.16 -6.67 1.05
CA GLU A 16 2.91 -7.34 2.32
C GLU A 16 3.92 -6.88 3.38
N LEU A 17 3.42 -6.18 4.40
CA LEU A 17 4.22 -5.57 5.45
C LEU A 17 3.82 -6.05 6.85
N PRO A 18 4.79 -6.19 7.77
CA PRO A 18 4.50 -6.41 9.18
C PRO A 18 3.60 -5.32 9.78
N ALA A 19 2.69 -5.69 10.67
CA ALA A 19 1.80 -4.73 11.31
C ALA A 19 2.48 -3.86 12.37
N ASP A 20 3.67 -4.24 12.86
CA ASP A 20 4.42 -3.50 13.89
C ASP A 20 5.17 -2.28 13.35
N ILE A 21 5.25 -2.13 12.02
CA ILE A 21 5.85 -0.96 11.36
C ILE A 21 4.80 0.00 10.77
N ILE A 22 3.53 -0.35 10.91
CA ILE A 22 2.39 0.41 10.37
C ILE A 22 1.57 0.94 11.54
N ASP A 23 1.40 2.25 11.59
CA ASP A 23 0.32 2.86 12.35
C ASP A 23 -0.92 2.98 11.46
N LEU A 24 -2.06 2.53 11.99
CA LEU A 24 -3.28 2.33 11.24
C LEU A 24 -4.47 2.86 12.03
N HIS A 25 -5.17 3.83 11.45
CA HIS A 25 -6.41 4.37 12.00
C HIS A 25 -7.51 4.31 10.93
N LEU A 26 -8.52 3.45 11.16
CA LEU A 26 -9.63 3.24 10.23
C LEU A 26 -10.96 3.51 10.94
N THR A 27 -11.77 4.41 10.38
CA THR A 27 -13.08 4.77 10.94
C THR A 27 -14.19 4.58 9.90
N HIS A 28 -15.43 4.60 10.39
CA HIS A 28 -16.64 4.53 9.55
C HIS A 28 -16.68 3.34 8.59
N ILE A 29 -16.26 2.15 9.05
CA ILE A 29 -16.29 0.92 8.25
C ILE A 29 -17.75 0.50 8.04
N THR A 30 -18.21 0.58 6.79
CA THR A 30 -19.56 0.14 6.40
C THR A 30 -19.49 -1.14 5.58
N GLU A 31 -20.53 -1.97 5.64
CA GLU A 31 -20.66 -3.14 4.78
C GLU A 31 -21.55 -2.76 3.60
N SER A 32 -20.98 -2.80 2.39
CA SER A 32 -21.68 -2.50 1.14
C SER A 32 -22.02 -3.81 0.44
N ALA A 33 -23.29 -3.99 0.09
CA ALA A 33 -23.75 -5.10 -0.72
C ALA A 33 -23.84 -4.64 -2.19
N PHE A 34 -23.01 -5.21 -3.05
CA PHE A 34 -23.11 -5.02 -4.49
C PHE A 34 -23.86 -6.20 -5.10
N LEU A 35 -24.97 -5.91 -5.78
CA LEU A 35 -25.62 -6.85 -6.68
C LEU A 35 -25.03 -6.65 -8.07
N PHE A 36 -24.06 -7.49 -8.44
CA PHE A 36 -23.56 -7.52 -9.81
C PHE A 36 -24.50 -8.40 -10.64
N HIS A 37 -25.13 -7.80 -11.64
CA HIS A 37 -25.78 -8.53 -12.73
C HIS A 37 -24.84 -8.48 -13.94
N PRO A 38 -24.11 -9.56 -14.25
CA PRO A 38 -23.63 -9.73 -15.60
C PRO A 38 -24.87 -9.88 -16.49
N ASP A 39 -24.81 -9.42 -17.74
CA ASP A 39 -25.86 -9.57 -18.76
C ASP A 39 -26.28 -11.05 -19.05
N TYR A 40 -25.84 -12.02 -18.23
CA TYR A 40 -26.10 -13.45 -18.32
C TYR A 40 -26.21 -14.12 -16.93
N GLY A 41 -27.43 -14.18 -16.39
CA GLY A 41 -27.91 -15.41 -15.71
C GLY A 41 -27.82 -15.57 -14.19
N SER A 42 -27.06 -14.76 -13.43
CA SER A 42 -27.17 -14.76 -11.96
C SER A 42 -26.66 -13.46 -11.32
N ALA A 43 -27.42 -12.92 -10.36
CA ALA A 43 -26.92 -11.90 -9.45
C ALA A 43 -25.87 -12.53 -8.51
N HIS A 44 -24.70 -11.92 -8.43
CA HIS A 44 -23.76 -12.18 -7.36
C HIS A 44 -23.85 -11.03 -6.34
N GLU A 45 -24.17 -11.37 -5.10
CA GLU A 45 -24.02 -10.47 -3.95
C GLU A 45 -22.55 -10.52 -3.49
N SER A 46 -21.83 -9.41 -3.67
CA SER A 46 -20.55 -9.20 -3.01
C SER A 46 -20.77 -8.27 -1.83
N PHE A 47 -20.32 -8.67 -0.65
CA PHE A 47 -20.29 -7.82 0.53
C PHE A 47 -18.87 -7.31 0.69
N THR A 48 -18.61 -6.05 0.31
CA THR A 48 -17.32 -5.43 0.65
C THR A 48 -17.47 -4.52 1.86
N LYS A 49 -16.50 -4.59 2.76
CA LYS A 49 -16.38 -3.63 3.86
C LYS A 49 -15.56 -2.44 3.38
N LYS A 50 -16.21 -1.28 3.27
CA LYS A 50 -15.60 -0.04 2.79
C LYS A 50 -15.23 0.84 3.97
N ILE A 51 -14.00 1.35 3.97
CA ILE A 51 -13.52 2.32 4.94
C ILE A 51 -14.06 3.70 4.55
N GLY A 52 -14.60 4.45 5.51
CA GLY A 52 -15.06 5.82 5.24
C GLY A 52 -13.93 6.83 5.27
N GLU A 53 -13.04 6.70 6.26
CA GLU A 53 -11.96 7.65 6.54
C GLU A 53 -10.83 6.96 7.29
N GLY A 54 -9.60 7.42 7.12
CA GLY A 54 -8.48 6.93 7.90
C GLY A 54 -7.12 7.28 7.33
N TYR A 55 -6.09 6.68 7.92
CA TYR A 55 -4.73 6.71 7.40
C TYR A 55 -4.02 5.35 7.55
N VAL A 56 -3.02 5.16 6.69
CA VAL A 56 -1.96 4.16 6.82
C VAL A 56 -0.64 4.91 6.90
N ALA A 57 0.09 4.80 8.02
CA ALA A 57 1.39 5.43 8.20
C ALA A 57 2.49 4.37 8.37
N ILE A 58 3.47 4.35 7.47
CA ILE A 58 4.51 3.32 7.37
C ILE A 58 5.87 3.92 7.72
N ARG A 59 6.57 3.29 8.65
CA ARG A 59 7.92 3.73 9.06
C ARG A 59 8.95 3.66 7.92
N LYS A 60 9.59 4.79 7.62
CA LYS A 60 10.61 4.96 6.57
C LYS A 60 11.89 4.17 6.84
N ASP A 61 12.32 4.11 8.09
CA ASP A 61 13.58 3.46 8.48
C ASP A 61 13.58 1.93 8.22
N TRP A 62 12.39 1.34 8.09
CA TRP A 62 12.24 -0.07 7.80
C TRP A 62 12.65 -0.46 6.38
N PHE A 63 12.41 0.39 5.37
CA PHE A 63 12.69 0.06 3.96
C PHE A 63 14.20 -0.17 3.70
N PRO A 64 15.12 0.69 4.17
CA PRO A 64 16.56 0.41 4.07
C PRO A 64 16.98 -0.84 4.87
N ALA A 65 16.29 -1.16 5.97
CA ALA A 65 16.60 -2.35 6.76
C ALA A 65 16.22 -3.64 6.02
N ILE A 66 15.01 -3.70 5.45
CA ILE A 66 14.59 -4.87 4.67
C ILE A 66 15.38 -5.01 3.37
N ALA A 67 15.75 -3.90 2.73
CA ALA A 67 16.60 -3.90 1.55
C ALA A 67 17.96 -4.55 1.83
N ARG A 68 18.63 -4.17 2.92
CA ARG A 68 19.90 -4.80 3.34
C ARG A 68 19.73 -6.29 3.65
N ARG A 69 18.64 -6.69 4.31
CA ARG A 69 18.34 -8.11 4.57
C ARG A 69 18.20 -8.90 3.29
N ALA A 70 17.52 -8.36 2.28
CA ALA A 70 17.39 -9.00 0.97
C ALA A 70 18.76 -9.19 0.27
N ILE A 71 19.60 -8.15 0.28
CA ILE A 71 20.95 -8.22 -0.31
C ILE A 71 21.81 -9.25 0.41
N VAL A 72 21.81 -9.25 1.75
CA VAL A 72 22.56 -10.23 2.55
C VAL A 72 22.08 -11.65 2.26
N ALA A 73 20.77 -11.89 2.29
CA ALA A 73 20.17 -13.19 2.00
C ALA A 73 20.61 -13.71 0.61
N GLU A 74 20.60 -12.83 -0.39
CA GLU A 74 20.99 -13.16 -1.75
C GLU A 74 22.50 -13.43 -1.89
N ARG A 75 23.36 -12.66 -1.20
CA ARG A 75 24.81 -12.86 -1.20
C ARG A 75 25.24 -14.12 -0.46
N THR A 76 24.64 -14.38 0.70
CA THR A 76 24.98 -15.55 1.53
C THR A 76 24.24 -16.81 1.09
N LYS A 77 23.26 -16.69 0.18
CA LYS A 77 22.35 -17.77 -0.23
C LYS A 77 21.61 -18.40 0.96
N LEU A 78 21.37 -17.61 2.00
CA LEU A 78 20.61 -18.02 3.18
C LEU A 78 19.24 -17.35 3.10
N PRO A 79 18.13 -18.09 3.23
CA PRO A 79 16.81 -17.52 3.09
C PRO A 79 16.51 -16.54 4.22
N ASP A 80 15.93 -15.40 3.86
CA ASP A 80 15.26 -14.48 4.79
C ASP A 80 13.78 -14.44 4.42
N ALA A 81 12.94 -15.03 5.27
CA ALA A 81 11.52 -15.18 5.01
C ALA A 81 10.80 -13.84 4.88
N LEU A 82 11.16 -12.84 5.69
CA LEU A 82 10.53 -11.53 5.65
C LEU A 82 10.92 -10.79 4.37
N ALA A 83 12.20 -10.78 4.01
CA ALA A 83 12.65 -10.13 2.78
C ALA A 83 12.04 -10.80 1.55
N THR A 84 11.96 -12.13 1.54
CA THR A 84 11.34 -12.88 0.44
C THR A 84 9.87 -12.52 0.29
N GLN A 85 9.11 -12.44 1.39
CA GLN A 85 7.70 -12.10 1.39
C GLN A 85 7.45 -10.67 0.90
N THR A 86 8.19 -9.70 1.43
CA THR A 86 8.07 -8.29 1.02
C THR A 86 8.37 -8.09 -0.46
N LEU A 87 9.36 -8.80 -1.00
CA LEU A 87 9.76 -8.68 -2.41
C LEU A 87 8.93 -9.54 -3.38
N ALA A 88 8.05 -10.41 -2.88
CA ALA A 88 7.26 -11.31 -3.71
C ALA A 88 6.12 -10.61 -4.45
N GLY A 89 5.65 -9.51 -3.88
CA GLY A 89 4.46 -8.81 -4.35
C GLY A 89 4.70 -7.73 -5.41
N PRO A 90 5.73 -6.86 -5.28
CA PRO A 90 6.08 -5.92 -6.34
C PRO A 90 6.77 -6.61 -7.52
N TYR A 91 6.42 -6.21 -8.74
CA TYR A 91 6.89 -6.85 -9.96
C TYR A 91 8.42 -6.87 -10.02
N VAL A 92 8.96 -8.07 -10.26
CA VAL A 92 10.39 -8.36 -10.52
C VAL A 92 11.39 -7.92 -9.45
N LEU A 93 10.98 -7.39 -8.30
CA LEU A 93 11.91 -6.87 -7.28
C LEU A 93 12.88 -7.94 -6.76
N ALA A 94 12.38 -9.13 -6.44
CA ALA A 94 13.24 -10.24 -6.02
C ALA A 94 14.25 -10.65 -7.11
N GLN A 95 13.90 -10.50 -8.39
CA GLN A 95 14.80 -10.78 -9.51
C GLN A 95 15.83 -9.65 -9.68
N ASN A 96 15.42 -8.38 -9.55
CA ASN A 96 16.33 -7.24 -9.62
C ASN A 96 17.44 -7.35 -8.56
N VAL A 97 17.10 -7.72 -7.32
CA VAL A 97 18.10 -7.93 -6.25
C VAL A 97 19.12 -9.00 -6.64
N LYS A 98 18.67 -10.13 -7.21
CA LYS A 98 19.55 -11.19 -7.70
C LYS A 98 20.50 -10.67 -8.78
N ASP A 99 19.95 -9.95 -9.75
CA ASP A 99 20.69 -9.45 -10.90
C ASP A 99 21.73 -8.41 -10.48
N TRP A 100 21.35 -7.47 -9.60
CA TRP A 100 22.25 -6.46 -9.06
C TRP A 100 23.37 -7.06 -8.21
N VAL A 101 23.07 -8.05 -7.37
CA VAL A 101 24.09 -8.78 -6.61
C VAL A 101 25.02 -9.55 -7.54
N ALA A 102 24.50 -10.20 -8.59
CA ALA A 102 25.29 -10.92 -9.58
C ALA A 102 26.20 -9.99 -10.42
N GLN A 103 25.76 -8.76 -10.66
CA GLN A 103 26.56 -7.70 -11.30
C GLN A 103 27.69 -7.16 -10.41
N GLY A 104 27.70 -7.53 -9.12
CA GLY A 104 28.71 -7.07 -8.17
C GLY A 104 28.44 -5.68 -7.60
N LEU A 105 27.20 -5.18 -7.70
CA LEU A 105 26.84 -3.89 -7.10
C LEU A 105 26.95 -3.93 -5.57
N THR A 106 27.37 -2.81 -5.01
CA THR A 106 27.52 -2.59 -3.57
C THR A 106 26.17 -2.28 -2.90
N ASP A 107 26.12 -2.35 -1.56
CA ASP A 107 24.89 -2.04 -0.83
C ASP A 107 24.46 -0.59 -1.04
N ASP A 108 25.42 0.34 -1.14
CA ASP A 108 25.16 1.76 -1.35
C ASP A 108 24.57 2.04 -2.74
N GLU A 109 24.76 1.13 -3.70
CA GLU A 109 24.14 1.20 -5.03
C GLU A 109 22.77 0.52 -5.05
N ILE A 110 22.61 -0.62 -4.38
CA ILE A 110 21.37 -1.41 -4.43
C ILE A 110 20.29 -0.85 -3.51
N VAL A 111 20.65 -0.46 -2.28
CA VAL A 111 19.67 -0.05 -1.26
C VAL A 111 18.80 1.12 -1.74
N PRO A 112 19.34 2.22 -2.30
CA PRO A 112 18.50 3.32 -2.78
C PRO A 112 17.53 2.87 -3.88
N GLN A 113 17.99 2.09 -4.86
CA GLN A 113 17.14 1.59 -5.95
C GLN A 113 16.00 0.69 -5.44
N LEU A 114 16.29 -0.13 -4.45
CA LEU A 114 15.28 -1.03 -3.87
C LEU A 114 14.28 -0.26 -3.01
N VAL A 115 14.75 0.72 -2.22
CA VAL A 115 13.88 1.57 -1.41
C VAL A 115 12.92 2.35 -2.32
N ASP A 116 13.43 3.03 -3.34
CA ASP A 116 12.60 3.80 -4.29
C ASP A 116 11.45 2.95 -4.85
N ARG A 117 11.76 1.70 -5.25
CA ARG A 117 10.75 0.76 -5.78
C ARG A 117 9.75 0.28 -4.74
N LEU A 118 10.19 0.06 -3.50
CA LEU A 118 9.30 -0.35 -2.41
C LEU A 118 8.40 0.79 -1.93
N THR A 119 8.77 2.04 -2.22
CA THR A 119 8.07 3.23 -1.73
C THR A 119 7.34 4.02 -2.81
N ASP A 120 7.39 3.58 -4.07
CA ASP A 120 6.84 4.30 -5.24
C ASP A 120 5.36 4.67 -5.03
N HIS A 121 4.58 3.76 -4.44
CA HIS A 121 3.15 3.94 -4.12
C HIS A 121 2.84 4.86 -2.93
N PHE A 122 3.84 5.26 -2.15
CA PHE A 122 3.64 6.02 -0.91
C PHE A 122 4.37 7.37 -0.91
N ALA A 123 5.26 7.59 -1.87
CA ALA A 123 6.05 8.80 -1.94
C ALA A 123 5.15 10.02 -2.19
N GLN A 124 5.47 11.13 -1.51
CA GLN A 124 4.76 12.39 -1.68
C GLN A 124 4.96 12.90 -3.12
N GLY A 125 3.85 13.24 -3.78
CA GLY A 125 3.86 13.68 -5.17
C GLY A 125 3.59 12.57 -6.18
N THR A 126 3.60 11.30 -5.77
CA THR A 126 2.97 10.21 -6.52
C THR A 126 1.48 10.19 -6.21
N PRO A 127 0.60 10.04 -7.22
CA PRO A 127 -0.82 9.85 -6.96
C PRO A 127 -1.08 8.62 -6.08
N ALA A 128 -2.03 8.74 -5.15
CA ALA A 128 -2.40 7.63 -4.30
C ALA A 128 -3.20 6.61 -5.11
N ASP A 129 -2.78 5.34 -5.06
CA ASP A 129 -3.39 4.27 -5.83
C ASP A 129 -3.70 3.02 -4.98
N LEU A 130 -3.63 3.15 -3.65
CA LEU A 130 -4.02 2.12 -2.69
C LEU A 130 -5.52 1.83 -2.81
N THR A 131 -5.89 0.57 -3.10
CA THR A 131 -7.28 0.13 -3.31
C THR A 131 -7.83 -0.59 -2.09
N ASP A 132 -7.05 -1.51 -1.51
CA ASP A 132 -7.52 -2.44 -0.48
C ASP A 132 -6.48 -2.73 0.58
N LEU A 133 -6.97 -3.04 1.78
CA LEU A 133 -6.20 -3.57 2.90
C LEU A 133 -6.69 -4.96 3.27
N GLU A 134 -5.80 -5.96 3.24
CA GLU A 134 -6.05 -7.23 3.92
C GLU A 134 -5.37 -7.25 5.30
N LEU A 135 -6.18 -7.34 6.35
CA LEU A 135 -5.73 -7.41 7.73
C LEU A 135 -5.62 -8.88 8.16
N ILE A 136 -4.40 -9.35 8.41
CA ILE A 136 -4.10 -10.74 8.77
C ILE A 136 -3.71 -10.79 10.25
N ALA A 137 -4.50 -11.53 11.04
CA ALA A 137 -4.33 -11.65 12.49
C ALA A 137 -4.25 -13.11 12.93
N ASP A 138 -3.55 -13.36 14.04
CA ASP A 138 -3.43 -14.70 14.62
C ASP A 138 -4.81 -15.28 14.98
N GLY A 139 -5.10 -16.47 14.44
CA GLY A 139 -6.29 -17.25 14.80
C GLY A 139 -7.62 -16.65 14.35
N ALA A 140 -7.60 -15.65 13.45
CA ALA A 140 -8.79 -15.03 12.90
C ALA A 140 -8.77 -15.08 11.36
N PRO A 141 -9.95 -15.10 10.70
CA PRO A 141 -10.03 -14.95 9.25
C PRO A 141 -9.45 -13.60 8.79
N THR A 142 -8.82 -13.60 7.61
CA THR A 142 -8.39 -12.37 6.94
C THR A 142 -9.59 -11.44 6.73
N ARG A 143 -9.40 -10.15 7.01
CA ARG A 143 -10.39 -9.11 6.74
C ARG A 143 -9.91 -8.23 5.59
N THR A 144 -10.65 -8.22 4.49
CA THR A 144 -10.43 -7.30 3.38
C THR A 144 -11.27 -6.03 3.60
N LEU A 145 -10.65 -4.87 3.45
CA LEU A 145 -11.26 -3.55 3.58
C LEU A 145 -10.93 -2.72 2.33
N GLU A 146 -11.94 -2.26 1.61
CA GLU A 146 -11.79 -1.36 0.46
C GLU A 146 -11.57 0.08 0.94
N LEU A 147 -10.64 0.79 0.32
CA LEU A 147 -10.51 2.23 0.50
C LEU A 147 -11.67 2.97 -0.18
N PRO A 148 -11.96 4.22 0.25
CA PRO A 148 -12.87 5.06 -0.52
C PRO A 148 -12.26 5.32 -1.90
N TRP A 149 -12.94 4.84 -2.93
CA TRP A 149 -12.59 5.09 -4.34
C TRP A 149 -13.87 5.46 -5.10
N LEU A 150 -13.74 6.31 -6.11
CA LEU A 150 -14.82 6.62 -7.05
C LEU A 150 -14.72 5.64 -8.23
N ASP A 151 -15.63 4.68 -8.37
CA ASP A 151 -15.70 3.81 -9.56
C ASP A 151 -16.16 4.65 -10.76
N ILE A 152 -15.25 5.42 -11.35
CA ILE A 152 -15.51 6.14 -12.59
C ILE A 152 -15.27 5.16 -13.72
N ARG A 153 -16.32 4.41 -14.10
CA ARG A 153 -16.34 3.71 -15.39
C ARG A 153 -16.45 4.75 -16.51
N THR A 154 -15.35 5.39 -16.84
CA THR A 154 -15.27 6.23 -18.04
C THR A 154 -14.86 5.35 -19.22
N ASN A 155 -15.33 5.72 -20.41
CA ASN A 155 -14.77 5.19 -21.66
C ASN A 155 -13.53 5.98 -22.10
N ASP A 156 -12.94 6.80 -21.22
CA ASP A 156 -11.75 7.60 -21.50
C ASP A 156 -10.50 6.79 -21.10
N PRO A 157 -9.69 6.32 -22.07
CA PRO A 157 -8.46 5.59 -21.79
C PRO A 157 -7.36 6.44 -21.12
N TYR A 158 -7.61 7.73 -20.87
CA TYR A 158 -6.74 8.61 -20.11
C TYR A 158 -7.24 8.91 -18.69
N SER A 159 -8.41 8.40 -18.28
CA SER A 159 -8.83 8.46 -16.87
C SER A 159 -8.18 7.31 -16.08
N TRP A 160 -6.85 7.29 -16.03
CA TRP A 160 -6.13 6.48 -15.05
C TRP A 160 -6.50 7.05 -13.69
N SER A 161 -7.20 6.26 -12.88
CA SER A 161 -8.16 6.81 -11.93
C SER A 161 -7.56 6.96 -10.54
N ASP A 162 -6.46 7.71 -10.41
CA ASP A 162 -5.86 8.08 -9.12
C ASP A 162 -6.92 8.19 -8.02
N ASN A 163 -6.67 7.64 -6.83
CA ASN A 163 -7.68 7.64 -5.79
C ASN A 163 -8.01 9.09 -5.37
N HIS A 164 -9.17 9.57 -5.83
CA HIS A 164 -9.58 10.96 -5.62
C HIS A 164 -9.81 11.29 -4.14
N TYR A 165 -10.05 10.26 -3.33
CA TYR A 165 -10.29 10.36 -1.89
C TYR A 165 -9.05 10.04 -1.06
N ALA A 166 -7.88 9.82 -1.66
CA ALA A 166 -6.65 9.54 -0.95
C ALA A 166 -5.47 10.39 -1.44
N ILE A 167 -4.53 10.70 -0.55
CA ILE A 167 -3.29 11.38 -0.90
C ILE A 167 -2.10 10.71 -0.21
N ASN A 168 -0.96 10.77 -0.88
CA ASN A 168 0.32 10.39 -0.32
C ASN A 168 1.01 11.61 0.29
N LEU A 169 1.43 11.47 1.54
CA LEU A 169 2.11 12.48 2.34
C LEU A 169 3.35 11.87 2.98
N GLU A 170 4.25 12.75 3.43
CA GLU A 170 5.47 12.36 4.12
C GLU A 170 5.70 13.19 5.37
N THR A 171 6.04 12.51 6.46
CA THR A 171 6.70 13.10 7.63
C THR A 171 8.20 12.78 7.58
N ALA A 172 8.97 13.30 8.54
CA ALA A 172 10.40 12.98 8.69
C ALA A 172 10.69 11.47 8.75
N ASP A 173 9.77 10.68 9.30
CA ASP A 173 9.96 9.28 9.66
C ASP A 173 8.93 8.31 9.06
N GLN A 174 7.87 8.81 8.41
CA GLN A 174 6.79 7.99 7.88
C GLN A 174 6.38 8.41 6.46
N PHE A 175 5.97 7.41 5.68
CA PHE A 175 5.08 7.63 4.54
C PHE A 175 3.64 7.47 5.02
N VAL A 176 2.75 8.35 4.58
CA VAL A 176 1.35 8.40 5.05
C VAL A 176 0.42 8.40 3.85
N VAL A 177 -0.45 7.40 3.76
CA VAL A 177 -1.61 7.43 2.87
C VAL A 177 -2.81 7.85 3.71
N LEU A 178 -3.29 9.08 3.50
CA LEU A 178 -4.48 9.60 4.17
C LEU A 178 -5.67 9.52 3.21
N PHE A 179 -6.86 9.20 3.71
CA PHE A 179 -8.06 9.11 2.88
C PHE A 179 -9.36 9.51 3.59
N ASP A 180 -10.29 10.08 2.85
CA ASP A 180 -11.64 10.42 3.30
C ASP A 180 -12.64 10.38 2.14
N GLY A 181 -13.52 9.37 2.16
CA GLY A 181 -14.58 9.19 1.16
C GLY A 181 -15.71 10.19 1.24
N ASN A 182 -15.77 11.04 2.27
CA ASN A 182 -16.79 12.07 2.42
C ASN A 182 -16.32 13.46 1.95
N ASP A 183 -15.04 13.64 1.63
CA ASP A 183 -14.51 14.91 1.12
C ASP A 183 -14.22 14.82 -0.39
N PRO A 184 -15.10 15.36 -1.26
CA PRO A 184 -14.87 15.38 -2.71
C PRO A 184 -13.73 16.32 -3.13
N HIS A 185 -13.18 17.12 -2.21
CA HIS A 185 -12.03 18.01 -2.44
C HIS A 185 -10.81 17.57 -1.64
N PHE A 186 -10.77 16.31 -1.24
CA PHE A 186 -9.73 15.77 -0.38
C PHE A 186 -8.31 15.98 -0.94
N GLN A 187 -8.12 15.89 -2.25
CA GLN A 187 -6.85 16.22 -2.92
C GLN A 187 -6.29 17.61 -2.56
N ASN A 188 -7.16 18.60 -2.32
CA ASN A 188 -6.76 19.96 -1.98
C ASN A 188 -6.64 20.20 -0.48
N ARG A 189 -7.34 19.40 0.34
CA ARG A 189 -7.48 19.59 1.80
C ARG A 189 -6.78 18.54 2.65
N GLY A 190 -6.29 17.47 2.06
CA GLY A 190 -5.72 16.36 2.81
C GLY A 190 -4.47 16.75 3.62
N ARG A 191 -3.70 17.77 3.18
CA ARG A 191 -2.61 18.33 3.99
C ARG A 191 -3.10 18.98 5.28
N GLU A 192 -4.09 19.87 5.19
CA GLU A 192 -4.73 20.49 6.35
C GLU A 192 -5.30 19.42 7.30
N LYS A 193 -5.97 18.41 6.74
CA LYS A 193 -6.52 17.30 7.51
C LYS A 193 -5.46 16.43 8.19
N ALA A 194 -4.30 16.22 7.55
CA ALA A 194 -3.19 15.50 8.16
C ALA A 194 -2.62 16.26 9.37
N GLU A 195 -2.50 17.59 9.26
CA GLU A 195 -2.07 18.45 10.37
C GLU A 195 -3.09 18.42 11.52
N GLU A 196 -4.40 18.44 11.23
CA GLU A 196 -5.46 18.27 12.24
C GLU A 196 -5.39 16.92 12.97
N MET A 197 -4.90 15.88 12.28
CA MET A 197 -4.64 14.55 12.85
C MET A 197 -3.31 14.45 13.60
N GLY A 198 -2.50 15.52 13.59
CA GLY A 198 -1.25 15.61 14.33
C GLY A 198 0.00 15.13 13.58
N PHE A 199 -0.06 15.03 12.25
CA PHE A 199 1.14 14.75 11.44
C PHE A 199 1.99 16.01 11.24
N ASP A 200 3.28 15.92 11.56
CA ASP A 200 4.28 16.94 11.27
C ASP A 200 4.87 16.69 9.86
N LEU A 201 4.28 17.32 8.85
CA LEU A 201 4.64 17.15 7.43
C LEU A 201 5.96 17.87 7.05
N ILE A 202 6.67 17.34 6.05
CA ILE A 202 7.90 17.94 5.47
C ILE A 202 7.58 19.04 4.45
#